data_AF-M0NPB9-F1
#
_entry.id   AF-M0NPB9-F1
#
_cell.length_a   1.000
_cell.length_b   1.000
_cell.length_c   1.000
_cell.angle_alpha   90.00
_cell.angle_beta   90.00
_cell.angle_gamma   90.00
#
_symmetry.space_group_name_H-M   'P 1'
#
loop_
_entity.id
_entity.type
_entity.pdbx_description
1 polymer ?
#
loop_
_entity_poly.entity_id
_entity_poly.type
_entity_poly.pdbx_seq_one_letter_code
_entity_poly.pdbx_strand_id
1 'polypeptide(L)'
;MSARDRIRAVAETLREPRSVNWISEQADAAWSTTSEELQDLVDQGQLRRVETGETTRYQPDYTRSLFEEIRTLIEENTREELRNELAAITEEIEEWQATYDVETWEELEQSLADGDLASDELRERRDVIAFWRENEADRRLIKHALELYSDVEAAREQLTDVADRATSEFSFTQNDLSRRARPLYTADPSPRRSRPIDESSWLCGCTLSPVSTPPTVRHRGCRTGNLPE
;
A
#
# COMPACT_ATOMS: atom_id res chain seq x y z
N MET A 1 -14.31 -11.80 16.31
CA MET A 1 -12.90 -11.85 15.89
C MET A 1 -12.47 -13.31 15.86
N SER A 2 -12.04 -13.82 14.69
CA SER A 2 -11.62 -15.22 14.55
C SER A 2 -10.25 -15.48 15.18
N ALA A 3 -9.86 -16.74 15.33
CA ALA A 3 -8.52 -17.09 15.80
C ALA A 3 -7.43 -16.54 14.86
N ARG A 4 -7.68 -16.60 13.54
CA ARG A 4 -6.79 -16.04 12.51
C ARG A 4 -6.64 -14.53 12.65
N ASP A 5 -7.74 -13.81 12.87
CA ASP A 5 -7.70 -12.36 13.09
C ASP A 5 -6.90 -11.98 14.34
N ARG A 6 -7.02 -12.77 15.42
CA ARG A 6 -6.22 -12.58 16.64
C ARG A 6 -4.73 -12.83 16.39
N ILE A 7 -4.39 -13.91 15.67
CA ILE A 7 -3.00 -14.22 15.31
C ILE A 7 -2.41 -13.08 14.49
N ARG A 8 -3.15 -12.57 13.49
CA ARG A 8 -2.72 -11.44 12.66
C ARG A 8 -2.47 -10.19 13.49
N ALA A 9 -3.41 -9.81 14.36
CA ALA A 9 -3.26 -8.65 15.25
C ALA A 9 -2.02 -8.75 16.17
N VAL A 10 -1.72 -9.95 16.68
CA VAL A 10 -0.50 -10.19 17.47
C VAL A 10 0.75 -10.08 16.58
N ALA A 11 0.73 -10.69 15.39
CA ALA A 11 1.89 -10.74 14.49
C ALA A 11 2.29 -9.36 13.95
N GLU A 12 1.32 -8.50 13.63
CA GLU A 12 1.53 -7.14 13.12
C GLU A 12 2.11 -6.18 14.17
N THR A 13 1.91 -6.46 15.46
CA THR A 13 2.38 -5.60 16.57
C THR A 13 3.72 -6.03 17.15
N LEU A 14 4.32 -7.11 16.63
CA LEU A 14 5.62 -7.59 17.05
C LEU A 14 6.70 -6.54 16.75
N ARG A 15 7.49 -6.18 17.75
CA ARG A 15 8.69 -5.34 17.61
C ARG A 15 9.98 -6.14 17.54
N GLU A 16 9.90 -7.42 17.87
CA GLU A 16 11.03 -8.36 17.93
C GLU A 16 10.57 -9.71 17.38
N PRO A 17 11.47 -10.49 16.77
CA PRO A 17 11.11 -11.81 16.25
C PRO A 17 10.64 -12.77 17.35
N ARG A 18 9.47 -13.38 17.15
CA ARG A 18 8.83 -14.31 18.10
C ARG A 18 8.58 -15.69 17.50
N SER A 19 8.57 -16.71 18.34
CA SER A 19 8.27 -18.09 17.91
C SER A 19 6.78 -18.32 17.73
N VAL A 20 6.40 -19.35 16.97
CA VAL A 20 5.01 -19.79 16.81
C VAL A 20 4.35 -20.01 18.18
N ASN A 21 5.06 -20.63 19.12
CA ASN A 21 4.52 -20.95 20.44
C ASN A 21 4.14 -19.68 21.22
N TRP A 22 5.00 -18.66 21.20
CA TRP A 22 4.71 -17.38 21.84
C TRP A 22 3.48 -16.72 21.20
N ILE A 23 3.41 -16.71 19.86
CA ILE A 23 2.31 -16.07 19.14
C ILE A 23 0.99 -16.82 19.38
N SER A 24 1.01 -18.16 19.43
CA SER A 24 -0.18 -18.96 19.72
C SER A 24 -0.71 -18.72 21.14
N GLU A 25 0.18 -18.59 22.12
CA GLU A 25 -0.17 -18.26 23.49
C GLU A 25 -0.79 -16.85 23.58
N GLN A 26 -0.18 -15.85 22.95
CA GLN A 26 -0.71 -14.48 22.97
C GLN A 26 -2.05 -14.34 22.23
N ALA A 27 -2.22 -15.09 21.13
CA ALA A 27 -3.45 -15.04 20.35
C ALA A 27 -4.58 -15.92 20.91
N ASP A 28 -4.32 -16.69 21.98
CA ASP A 28 -5.21 -17.75 22.48
C ASP A 28 -5.72 -18.63 21.32
N ALA A 29 -4.77 -19.24 20.61
CA ALA A 29 -5.00 -20.02 19.40
C ALA A 29 -4.22 -21.34 19.42
N ALA A 30 -4.72 -22.34 18.69
CA ALA A 30 -4.03 -23.61 18.54
C ALA A 30 -2.74 -23.44 17.73
N TRP A 31 -1.67 -24.10 18.17
CA TRP A 31 -0.34 -24.03 17.53
C TRP A 31 -0.39 -24.32 16.02
N SER A 32 -1.16 -25.33 15.58
CA SER A 32 -1.27 -25.70 14.16
C SER A 32 -1.91 -24.58 13.34
N THR A 33 -2.98 -23.98 13.85
CA THR A 33 -3.62 -22.82 13.22
C THR A 33 -2.66 -21.63 13.18
N THR A 34 -1.95 -21.35 14.27
CA THR A 34 -0.94 -20.27 14.27
C THR A 34 0.18 -20.52 13.26
N SER A 35 0.67 -21.76 13.15
CA SER A 35 1.72 -22.10 12.19
C SER A 35 1.26 -21.91 10.74
N GLU A 36 0.03 -22.31 10.41
CA GLU A 36 -0.57 -22.12 9.09
C GLU A 36 -0.73 -20.63 8.77
N GLU A 37 -1.32 -19.84 9.68
CA GLU A 37 -1.49 -18.40 9.43
C GLU A 37 -0.17 -17.65 9.30
N LEU A 38 0.84 -17.99 10.11
CA LEU A 38 2.16 -17.36 10.01
C LEU A 38 2.86 -17.73 8.70
N GLN A 39 2.65 -18.94 8.18
CA GLN A 39 3.11 -19.33 6.86
C GLN A 39 2.43 -18.49 5.77
N ASP A 40 1.11 -18.39 5.82
CA ASP A 40 0.33 -17.60 4.86
C ASP A 40 0.77 -16.12 4.86
N LEU A 41 1.05 -15.55 6.04
CA LEU A 41 1.54 -14.18 6.17
C LEU A 41 2.97 -14.02 5.63
N VAL A 42 3.83 -15.04 5.73
CA VAL A 42 5.15 -15.02 5.10
C VAL A 42 5.03 -15.12 3.58
N ASP A 43 4.14 -15.96 3.07
CA ASP A 43 3.95 -16.14 1.63
C ASP A 43 3.35 -14.86 0.99
N GLN A 44 2.53 -14.12 1.75
CA GLN A 44 2.07 -12.78 1.39
C GLN A 44 3.14 -11.69 1.58
N GLY A 45 4.27 -12.02 2.23
CA GLY A 45 5.36 -11.10 2.56
C GLY A 45 5.05 -10.09 3.65
N GLN A 46 3.97 -10.29 4.41
CA GLN A 46 3.67 -9.45 5.58
C GLN A 46 4.64 -9.77 6.74
N LEU A 47 5.06 -11.03 6.83
CA LEU A 47 6.07 -11.47 7.78
C LEU A 47 7.31 -12.00 7.06
N ARG A 48 8.44 -11.98 7.78
CA ARG A 48 9.65 -12.68 7.39
C ARG A 48 10.07 -13.67 8.47
N ARG A 49 10.69 -14.76 8.03
CA ARG A 49 11.34 -15.72 8.92
C ARG A 49 12.73 -15.24 9.32
N VAL A 50 13.05 -15.42 10.59
CA VAL A 50 14.37 -15.18 11.18
C VAL A 50 14.80 -16.45 11.87
N GLU A 51 15.82 -17.10 11.32
CA GLU A 51 16.42 -18.27 11.94
C GLU A 51 17.32 -17.82 13.09
N THR A 52 17.04 -18.27 14.32
CA THR A 52 17.91 -18.07 15.47
C THR A 52 18.31 -19.42 16.06
N GLY A 53 19.51 -19.89 15.74
CA GLY A 53 19.95 -21.23 16.11
C GLY A 53 19.08 -22.30 15.45
N GLU A 54 18.42 -23.13 16.25
CA GLU A 54 17.52 -24.20 15.78
C GLU A 54 16.03 -23.78 15.78
N THR A 55 15.73 -22.51 16.07
CA THR A 55 14.34 -22.03 16.17
C THR A 55 14.02 -20.97 15.12
N THR A 56 12.99 -21.23 14.32
CA THR A 56 12.40 -20.25 13.42
C THR A 56 11.54 -19.26 14.20
N ARG A 57 11.77 -17.97 13.97
CA ARG A 57 10.99 -16.87 14.52
C ARG A 57 10.41 -16.02 13.41
N TYR A 58 9.35 -15.29 13.74
CA TYR A 58 8.57 -14.48 12.81
C TYR A 58 8.55 -13.04 13.31
N GLN A 59 8.68 -12.12 12.36
CA GLN A 59 8.52 -10.68 12.58
C GLN A 59 7.92 -10.03 11.32
N PRO A 60 7.30 -8.85 11.44
CA PRO A 60 6.93 -8.04 10.31
C PRO A 60 8.10 -7.79 9.36
N ASP A 61 7.81 -7.82 8.06
CA ASP A 61 8.78 -7.41 7.04
C ASP A 61 8.72 -5.89 6.84
N TYR A 62 9.35 -5.14 7.74
CA TYR A 62 9.38 -3.68 7.70
C TYR A 62 9.97 -3.12 6.40
N THR A 63 10.89 -3.84 5.76
CA THR A 63 11.47 -3.41 4.49
C THR A 63 10.42 -3.48 3.38
N ARG A 64 9.70 -4.59 3.29
CA ARG A 64 8.62 -4.71 2.31
C ARG A 64 7.49 -3.73 2.57
N SER A 65 7.07 -3.57 3.83
CA SER A 65 6.06 -2.57 4.22
C SER A 65 6.46 -1.16 3.79
N LEU A 66 7.70 -0.75 4.05
CA LEU A 66 8.22 0.55 3.64
C LEU A 66 8.11 0.77 2.12
N PHE A 67 8.55 -0.19 1.31
CA PHE A 67 8.46 -0.06 -0.15
C PHE A 67 7.03 -0.07 -0.67
N GLU A 68 6.14 -0.83 -0.02
CA GLU A 68 4.71 -0.82 -0.35
C GLU A 68 4.10 0.56 -0.11
N GLU A 69 4.37 1.16 1.06
CA GLU A 69 3.89 2.50 1.41
C GLU A 69 4.42 3.56 0.44
N ILE A 70 5.71 3.50 0.09
CA ILE A 70 6.30 4.39 -0.92
C ILE A 70 5.60 4.21 -2.28
N ARG A 71 5.35 2.96 -2.70
CA ARG A 71 4.67 2.69 -3.96
C ARG A 71 3.26 3.30 -3.96
N THR A 72 2.50 3.08 -2.89
CA THR A 72 1.17 3.65 -2.70
C THR A 72 1.20 5.19 -2.79
N LEU A 73 2.14 5.85 -2.12
CA LEU A 73 2.29 7.31 -2.20
C LEU A 73 2.50 7.80 -3.63
N ILE A 74 3.36 7.13 -4.40
CA ILE A 74 3.64 7.48 -5.81
C ILE A 74 2.46 7.15 -6.74
N GLU A 75 1.70 6.08 -6.45
CA GLU A 75 0.55 5.67 -7.24
C GLU A 75 -0.65 6.60 -7.10
N GLU A 76 -0.83 7.16 -5.90
CA GLU A 76 -2.07 7.85 -5.54
C GLU A 76 -1.93 9.37 -5.49
N ASN A 77 -0.70 9.88 -5.49
CA ASN A 77 -0.43 11.30 -5.35
C ASN A 77 0.48 11.78 -6.47
N THR A 78 0.21 12.99 -6.95
CA THR A 78 1.12 13.72 -7.81
C THR A 78 2.35 14.18 -7.04
N ARG A 79 3.44 14.42 -7.78
CA ARG A 79 4.66 15.00 -7.21
C ARG A 79 4.46 16.37 -6.58
N GLU A 80 3.42 17.12 -6.97
CA GLU A 80 3.10 18.42 -6.37
C GLU A 80 2.35 18.24 -5.05
N GLU A 81 1.37 17.34 -4.98
CA GLU A 81 0.66 17.01 -3.74
C GLU A 81 1.63 16.52 -2.66
N LEU A 82 2.56 15.63 -3.00
CA LEU A 82 3.59 15.17 -2.05
C LEU A 82 4.49 16.30 -1.53
N ARG A 83 4.78 17.32 -2.37
CA ARG A 83 5.55 18.49 -1.93
C ARG A 83 4.74 19.42 -1.03
N ASN A 84 3.46 19.59 -1.33
CA ASN A 84 2.56 20.39 -0.52
C ASN A 84 2.36 19.74 0.86
N GLU A 85 2.17 18.42 0.91
CA GLU A 85 2.08 17.66 2.16
C GLU A 85 3.37 17.80 2.98
N LEU A 86 4.54 17.71 2.33
CA LEU A 86 5.83 17.91 3.00
C LEU A 86 5.96 19.31 3.63
N ALA A 87 5.43 20.34 2.96
CA ALA A 87 5.40 21.70 3.48
C ALA A 87 4.44 21.82 4.68
N ALA A 88 3.23 21.28 4.55
CA ALA A 88 2.22 21.29 5.62
C ALA A 88 2.72 20.59 6.90
N ILE A 89 3.34 19.41 6.78
CA ILE A 89 3.95 18.71 7.92
C ILE A 89 5.07 19.55 8.57
N THR A 90 5.85 20.27 7.76
CA THR A 90 6.92 21.11 8.28
C THR A 90 6.36 22.30 9.06
N GLU A 91 5.33 22.96 8.53
CA GLU A 91 4.63 24.06 9.20
C GLU A 91 4.00 23.60 10.53
N GLU A 92 3.35 22.43 10.56
CA GLU A 92 2.75 21.88 11.79
C GLU A 92 3.81 21.56 12.87
N ILE A 93 4.97 21.03 12.46
CA ILE A 93 6.09 20.84 13.38
C ILE A 93 6.60 22.18 13.93
N GLU A 94 6.78 23.18 13.07
CA GLU A 94 7.23 24.52 13.48
C GLU A 94 6.22 25.20 14.43
N GLU A 95 4.92 24.96 14.25
CA GLU A 95 3.87 25.43 15.16
C GLU A 95 4.02 24.79 16.56
N TRP A 96 4.26 23.49 16.66
CA TRP A 96 4.50 22.83 17.94
C TRP A 96 5.81 23.28 18.59
N GLN A 97 6.88 23.44 17.80
CA GLN A 97 8.15 23.99 18.27
C GLN A 97 7.94 25.35 18.93
N ALA A 98 7.24 26.26 18.25
CA ALA A 98 6.94 27.60 18.77
C ALA A 98 6.00 27.58 19.98
N THR A 99 5.02 26.66 20.00
CA THR A 99 4.03 26.56 21.09
C THR A 99 4.68 26.10 22.40
N TYR A 100 5.60 25.15 22.33
CA TYR A 100 6.23 24.56 23.51
C TYR A 100 7.65 25.05 23.79
N ASP A 101 8.20 25.93 22.93
CA ASP A 101 9.56 26.47 23.00
C ASP A 101 10.62 25.36 23.05
N VAL A 102 10.49 24.40 22.13
CA VAL A 102 11.37 23.23 21.99
C VAL A 102 11.71 23.00 20.54
N GLU A 103 12.87 22.41 20.27
CA GLU A 103 13.33 22.11 18.91
C GLU A 103 12.95 20.70 18.47
N THR A 104 12.78 19.76 19.41
CA THR A 104 12.44 18.36 19.09
C THR A 104 11.35 17.78 19.99
N TRP A 105 10.69 16.73 19.52
CA TRP A 105 9.69 16.02 20.32
C TRP A 105 10.30 15.35 21.57
N GLU A 106 11.58 14.97 21.55
CA GLU A 106 12.28 14.43 22.73
C GLU A 106 12.45 15.48 23.83
N GLU A 107 12.62 16.75 23.47
CA GLU A 107 12.67 17.86 24.44
C GLU A 107 11.28 18.08 25.06
N LEU A 108 10.23 18.02 24.24
CA LEU A 108 8.86 18.03 24.74
C LEU A 108 8.58 16.83 25.66
N GLU A 109 9.08 15.64 25.34
CA GLU A 109 8.95 14.45 26.19
C GLU A 109 9.68 14.62 27.53
N GLN A 110 10.87 15.24 27.53
CA GLN A 110 11.59 15.56 28.77
C GLN A 110 10.80 16.53 29.66
N SER A 111 10.11 17.51 29.06
CA SER A 111 9.26 18.45 29.80
C SER A 111 8.12 17.77 30.57
N LEU A 112 7.71 16.55 30.19
CA LEU A 112 6.68 15.80 30.92
C LEU A 112 7.11 15.40 32.34
N ALA A 113 8.41 15.41 32.62
CA ALA A 113 8.94 15.09 33.95
C ALA A 113 8.82 16.27 34.93
N ASP A 114 8.43 17.46 34.47
CA ASP A 114 8.22 18.62 35.34
C ASP A 114 6.99 18.40 36.24
N GLY A 115 7.23 18.44 37.55
CA GLY A 115 6.23 18.13 38.58
C GLY A 115 5.10 19.16 38.72
N ASP A 116 5.17 20.26 37.99
CA ASP A 116 4.21 21.37 38.06
C ASP A 116 3.08 21.26 37.01
N LEU A 117 3.13 20.27 36.12
CA LEU A 117 2.13 20.11 35.05
C LEU A 117 0.81 19.52 35.57
N ALA A 118 -0.30 20.13 35.16
CA ALA A 118 -1.62 19.58 35.43
C ALA A 118 -1.87 18.28 34.63
N SER A 119 -2.79 17.44 35.10
CA SER A 119 -3.07 16.15 34.43
C SER A 119 -3.57 16.28 32.99
N ASP A 120 -4.29 17.36 32.68
CA ASP A 120 -4.82 17.59 31.33
C ASP A 120 -3.72 18.07 30.39
N GLU A 121 -2.84 18.95 30.86
CA GLU A 121 -1.66 19.39 30.13
C GLU A 121 -0.68 18.22 29.84
N LEU A 122 -0.50 17.31 30.80
CA LEU A 122 0.29 16.09 30.59
C LEU A 122 -0.30 15.19 29.50
N ARG A 123 -1.63 15.12 29.37
CA ARG A 123 -2.27 14.34 28.30
C ARG A 123 -2.10 15.02 26.95
N GLU A 124 -2.33 16.33 26.90
CA GLU A 124 -2.18 17.14 25.69
C GLU A 124 -0.75 17.06 25.13
N ARG A 125 0.27 17.26 25.97
CA ARG A 125 1.67 17.15 25.53
C ARG A 125 2.01 15.74 25.02
N ARG A 126 1.47 14.68 25.63
CA ARG A 126 1.65 13.30 25.15
C ARG A 126 1.02 13.07 23.78
N ASP A 127 -0.16 13.63 23.55
CA ASP A 127 -0.83 13.53 22.26
C ASP A 127 -0.03 14.28 21.18
N VAL A 128 0.45 15.50 21.49
CA VAL A 128 1.33 16.26 20.57
C VAL A 128 2.61 15.49 20.26
N ILE A 129 3.28 14.90 21.27
CA ILE A 129 4.47 14.08 21.03
C ILE A 129 4.17 12.91 20.08
N ALA A 130 3.01 12.27 20.24
CA ALA A 130 2.61 11.18 19.35
C ALA A 130 2.40 11.65 17.91
N PHE A 131 1.70 12.78 17.71
CA PHE A 131 1.49 13.38 16.39
C PHE A 131 2.79 13.86 15.76
N TRP A 132 3.68 14.47 16.54
CA TRP A 132 4.99 14.92 16.06
C TRP A 132 5.84 13.76 15.54
N ARG A 133 5.91 12.66 16.29
CA ARG A 133 6.64 11.45 15.85
C ARG A 133 6.08 10.85 14.57
N GLU A 134 4.76 10.89 14.42
CA GLU A 134 4.07 10.46 13.19
C GLU A 134 4.42 11.38 12.02
N ASN A 135 4.31 12.70 12.20
CA ASN A 135 4.70 13.70 11.20
C ASN A 135 6.17 13.57 10.78
N GLU A 136 7.09 13.27 11.70
CA GLU A 136 8.47 12.99 11.31
C GLU A 136 8.63 11.73 10.47
N ALA A 137 7.85 10.67 10.76
CA ALA A 137 7.87 9.44 9.98
C ALA A 137 7.30 9.67 8.58
N ASP A 138 6.15 10.32 8.48
CA ASP A 138 5.49 10.67 7.21
C ASP A 138 6.40 11.57 6.36
N ARG A 139 7.01 12.59 6.99
CA ARG A 139 8.00 13.46 6.33
C ARG A 139 9.17 12.68 5.72
N ARG A 140 9.70 11.67 6.42
CA ARG A 140 10.78 10.80 5.89
C ARG A 140 10.28 9.95 4.73
N LEU A 141 9.09 9.37 4.85
CA LEU A 141 8.48 8.52 3.84
C LEU A 141 8.19 9.30 2.54
N ILE A 142 7.59 10.48 2.65
CA ILE A 142 7.30 11.37 1.52
C ILE A 142 8.58 11.80 0.80
N LYS A 143 9.67 12.09 1.55
CA LYS A 143 10.98 12.39 0.94
C LYS A 143 11.48 11.21 0.09
N HIS A 144 11.41 9.99 0.59
CA HIS A 144 11.77 8.79 -0.17
C HIS A 144 10.88 8.59 -1.41
N ALA A 145 9.57 8.83 -1.28
CA ALA A 145 8.66 8.79 -2.43
C ALA A 145 9.03 9.83 -3.50
N LEU A 146 9.36 11.06 -3.10
CA LEU A 146 9.79 12.12 -4.01
C LEU A 146 11.13 11.83 -4.70
N GLU A 147 12.06 11.17 -4.00
CA GLU A 147 13.35 10.70 -4.54
C GLU A 147 13.13 9.64 -5.63
N LEU A 148 12.25 8.67 -5.38
CA LEU A 148 11.99 7.55 -6.30
C LEU A 148 10.97 7.88 -7.39
N TYR A 149 10.25 9.01 -7.28
CA TYR A 149 9.15 9.36 -8.17
C TYR A 149 9.57 9.33 -9.65
N SER A 150 10.70 9.95 -10.00
CA SER A 150 11.18 9.98 -11.38
C SER A 150 11.57 8.60 -11.90
N ASP A 151 12.13 7.76 -11.04
CA ASP A 151 12.61 6.44 -11.42
C ASP A 151 11.43 5.49 -11.69
N VAL A 152 10.38 5.60 -10.87
CA VAL A 152 9.14 4.84 -11.06
C VAL A 152 8.42 5.28 -12.34
N GLU A 153 8.30 6.59 -12.59
CA GLU A 153 7.70 7.10 -13.82
C GLU A 153 8.47 6.67 -15.07
N ALA A 154 9.81 6.75 -15.03
CA ALA A 154 10.66 6.29 -16.13
C ALA A 154 10.54 4.77 -16.37
N ALA A 155 10.40 3.97 -15.31
CA ALA A 155 10.17 2.53 -15.43
C ALA A 155 8.79 2.21 -16.04
N ARG A 156 7.75 2.99 -15.71
CA ARG A 156 6.40 2.84 -16.29
C ARG A 156 6.36 3.17 -17.78
N GLU A 157 7.07 4.22 -18.19
CA GLU A 157 7.19 4.58 -19.60
C GLU A 157 7.86 3.45 -20.40
N GLN A 158 8.97 2.90 -19.90
CA GLN A 158 9.66 1.77 -20.53
C GLN A 158 8.76 0.52 -20.66
N LEU A 159 7.96 0.22 -19.64
CA LEU A 159 7.02 -0.92 -19.69
C LEU A 159 5.92 -0.71 -20.74
N THR A 160 5.44 0.53 -20.89
CA THR A 160 4.44 0.89 -21.90
C THR A 160 5.01 0.73 -23.31
N ASP A 161 6.24 1.21 -23.54
CA ASP A 161 6.94 1.05 -24.83
C ASP A 161 7.12 -0.43 -25.22
N VAL A 162 7.46 -1.29 -24.25
CA VAL A 162 7.61 -2.74 -24.48
C VAL A 162 6.26 -3.37 -24.83
N ALA A 163 5.18 -2.99 -24.13
CA ALA A 163 3.84 -3.49 -24.39
C ALA A 163 3.31 -3.05 -25.77
N ASP A 164 3.52 -1.79 -26.15
CA ASP A 164 3.14 -1.26 -27.46
C ASP A 164 3.92 -1.92 -28.60
N ARG A 165 5.20 -2.20 -28.38
CA ARG A 165 6.03 -2.97 -29.33
C ARG A 165 5.50 -4.39 -29.52
N ALA A 166 5.21 -5.10 -28.44
CA ALA A 166 4.67 -6.46 -28.49
C ALA A 166 3.31 -6.49 -29.23
N THR A 167 2.45 -5.50 -28.97
CA THR A 167 1.15 -5.36 -29.63
C THR A 167 1.31 -5.06 -31.14
N SER A 168 2.28 -4.23 -31.51
CA SER A 168 2.57 -3.88 -32.91
C SER A 168 3.14 -5.07 -33.70
N GLU A 169 4.03 -5.87 -33.10
CA GLU A 169 4.56 -7.10 -33.71
C GLU A 169 3.46 -8.15 -33.90
N PHE A 170 2.53 -8.26 -32.94
CA PHE A 170 1.38 -9.15 -33.05
C PHE A 170 0.40 -8.71 -34.16
N SER A 171 0.15 -7.41 -34.31
CA SER A 171 -0.66 -6.85 -35.40
C SER A 171 0.01 -7.05 -36.77
N PHE A 172 1.32 -6.85 -36.86
CA PHE A 172 2.08 -7.03 -38.10
C PHE A 172 2.07 -8.49 -38.57
N THR A 173 2.26 -9.44 -37.65
CA THR A 173 2.20 -10.88 -37.94
C THR A 173 0.80 -11.32 -38.37
N GLN A 174 -0.26 -10.81 -37.72
CA GLN A 174 -1.65 -11.11 -38.10
C GLN A 174 -2.03 -10.54 -39.49
N ASN A 175 -1.53 -9.34 -39.83
CA ASN A 175 -1.75 -8.72 -41.14
C ASN A 175 -0.96 -9.42 -42.27
N ASP A 176 0.26 -9.90 -42.02
CA ASP A 176 1.03 -10.70 -43.00
C ASP A 176 0.37 -12.06 -43.26
N LEU A 177 -0.11 -12.73 -42.21
CA LEU A 177 -0.90 -13.96 -42.35
C LEU A 177 -2.19 -13.74 -43.16
N SER A 178 -2.89 -12.63 -42.93
CA SER A 178 -4.10 -12.27 -43.67
C SER A 178 -3.82 -11.89 -45.14
N ARG A 179 -2.68 -11.26 -45.44
CA ARG A 179 -2.27 -10.93 -46.81
C ARG A 179 -1.77 -12.15 -47.60
N ARG A 180 -1.12 -13.13 -46.95
CA ARG A 180 -0.77 -14.42 -47.56
C ARG A 180 -2.00 -15.30 -47.80
N ALA A 181 -3.04 -15.16 -46.99
CA ALA A 181 -4.33 -15.81 -47.18
C ALA A 181 -5.22 -15.11 -48.23
N ARG A 182 -4.67 -14.62 -49.35
CA ARG A 182 -5.49 -14.23 -50.51
C ARG A 182 -6.20 -15.49 -51.05
N PRO A 183 -7.53 -15.57 -51.02
CA PRO A 183 -8.21 -16.76 -51.49
C PRO A 183 -8.17 -16.76 -53.02
N LEU A 184 -7.60 -17.82 -53.61
CA LEU A 184 -7.91 -18.19 -55.00
C LEU A 184 -9.33 -18.75 -55.03
N TYR A 185 -10.35 -17.90 -54.87
CA TYR A 185 -11.73 -18.27 -55.10
C TYR A 185 -12.16 -17.76 -56.46
N THR A 186 -11.94 -18.58 -57.49
CA THR A 186 -12.70 -18.46 -58.75
C THR A 186 -14.13 -18.87 -58.46
N ALA A 187 -15.06 -17.93 -58.59
CA ALA A 187 -16.48 -18.15 -58.46
C ALA A 187 -16.98 -19.15 -59.51
N ASP A 188 -17.59 -20.25 -59.06
CA ASP A 188 -18.51 -21.06 -59.84
C ASP A 188 -19.94 -20.80 -59.32
N PRO A 189 -20.88 -20.28 -60.11
CA PRO A 189 -22.25 -20.08 -59.67
C PRO A 189 -23.09 -21.28 -60.10
N SER A 190 -23.54 -22.07 -59.13
CA SER A 190 -24.83 -22.75 -59.30
C SER A 190 -25.59 -22.97 -57.99
N PRO A 191 -26.91 -22.72 -57.97
CA PRO A 191 -27.68 -22.66 -56.74
C PRO A 191 -28.38 -23.99 -56.46
N ARG A 192 -28.36 -24.44 -55.20
CA ARG A 192 -29.45 -25.27 -54.66
C ARG A 192 -29.80 -24.85 -53.23
N ARG A 193 -30.98 -24.24 -53.12
CA ARG A 193 -32.00 -24.35 -52.05
C ARG A 193 -31.88 -25.69 -51.28
N SER A 194 -32.02 -25.83 -49.96
CA SER A 194 -32.64 -25.04 -48.88
C SER A 194 -32.26 -25.67 -47.52
N ARG A 195 -32.19 -24.90 -46.44
CA ARG A 195 -33.13 -24.90 -45.29
C ARG A 195 -32.54 -24.18 -44.06
N PRO A 196 -33.38 -23.56 -43.21
CA PRO A 196 -32.95 -22.65 -42.16
C PRO A 196 -32.59 -23.41 -40.89
N ILE A 197 -31.50 -23.00 -40.22
CA ILE A 197 -31.24 -23.35 -38.82
C ILE A 197 -31.19 -22.03 -38.05
N ASP A 198 -32.32 -21.80 -37.39
CA ASP A 198 -32.55 -21.12 -36.12
C ASP A 198 -31.41 -20.26 -35.53
N GLU A 199 -31.59 -18.94 -35.64
CA GLU A 199 -30.88 -17.91 -34.91
C GLU A 199 -31.51 -17.74 -33.52
N SER A 200 -30.99 -18.41 -32.50
CA SER A 200 -31.37 -18.14 -31.09
C SER A 200 -30.36 -18.72 -30.11
N SER A 201 -29.10 -18.25 -30.10
CA SER A 201 -28.25 -18.47 -28.90
C SER A 201 -26.97 -17.64 -28.81
N TRP A 202 -26.97 -16.34 -29.15
CA TRP A 202 -25.82 -15.50 -28.78
C TRP A 202 -26.25 -14.07 -28.48
N LEU A 203 -26.65 -13.80 -27.23
CA LEU A 203 -26.48 -12.47 -26.63
C LEU A 203 -26.28 -12.57 -25.10
N CYS A 204 -25.15 -12.01 -24.67
CA CYS A 204 -24.89 -11.31 -23.41
C CYS A 204 -24.86 -12.11 -22.09
N GLY A 205 -23.92 -11.88 -21.16
CA GLY A 205 -22.89 -10.85 -21.12
C GLY A 205 -21.91 -11.05 -19.97
N CYS A 206 -20.68 -10.60 -20.17
CA CYS A 206 -19.70 -10.38 -19.11
C CYS A 206 -19.80 -8.91 -18.71
N THR A 207 -20.46 -8.62 -17.60
CA THR A 207 -20.33 -7.33 -16.91
C THR A 207 -19.00 -7.30 -16.20
N LEU A 208 -18.10 -6.42 -16.64
CA LEU A 208 -16.98 -5.96 -15.83
C LEU A 208 -17.52 -5.16 -14.63
N SER A 209 -17.16 -5.59 -13.43
CA SER A 209 -17.27 -4.77 -12.22
C SER A 209 -16.20 -3.68 -12.24
N PRO A 210 -16.51 -2.43 -11.85
CA PRO A 210 -15.50 -1.40 -11.67
C PRO A 210 -14.91 -1.45 -10.26
N VAL A 211 -13.57 -1.41 -10.22
CA VAL A 211 -12.71 -0.53 -9.42
C VAL A 211 -12.90 -0.52 -7.90
N SER A 212 -11.92 -1.14 -7.22
CA SER A 212 -11.55 -0.88 -5.83
C SER A 212 -11.46 0.62 -5.54
N THR A 213 -12.04 1.00 -4.41
CA THR A 213 -11.90 2.32 -3.80
C THR A 213 -10.42 2.61 -3.47
N PRO A 214 -9.89 3.81 -3.80
CA PRO A 214 -8.55 4.20 -3.36
C PRO A 214 -8.54 4.52 -1.86
N PRO A 215 -7.44 4.26 -1.13
CA PRO A 215 -7.27 4.78 0.21
C PRO A 215 -7.18 6.32 0.15
N THR A 216 -8.01 6.94 0.96
CA THR A 216 -8.12 8.39 1.05
C THR A 216 -6.88 8.93 1.76
N VAL A 217 -6.19 9.89 1.13
CA VAL A 217 -5.33 10.87 1.82
C VAL A 217 -6.09 11.34 3.05
N ARG A 218 -5.58 11.01 4.24
CA ARG A 218 -6.21 11.43 5.49
C ARG A 218 -6.09 12.93 5.57
N HIS A 219 -7.12 13.66 5.13
CA HIS A 219 -7.37 15.01 5.58
C HIS A 219 -7.58 14.96 7.10
N ARG A 220 -6.49 15.12 7.85
CA ARG A 220 -6.56 15.35 9.30
C ARG A 220 -6.98 16.80 9.48
N GLY A 221 -8.16 16.98 10.06
CA GLY A 221 -8.69 18.30 10.35
C GLY A 221 -7.75 19.04 11.29
N CYS A 222 -7.23 20.18 10.85
CA CYS A 222 -6.63 21.19 11.70
C CYS A 222 -7.59 21.46 12.86
N ARG A 223 -7.21 21.07 14.07
CA ARG A 223 -7.92 21.47 15.28
C ARG A 223 -7.21 22.71 15.78
N THR A 224 -7.74 23.88 15.40
CA THR A 224 -7.35 25.18 15.95
C THR A 224 -7.42 25.13 17.47
N GLY A 225 -6.25 25.19 18.11
CA GLY A 225 -6.13 25.34 19.56
C GLY A 225 -6.74 26.67 20.01
N ASN A 226 -7.59 26.62 21.03
CA ASN A 226 -8.09 27.81 21.71
C ASN A 226 -6.93 28.46 22.49
N LEU A 227 -6.62 29.72 22.18
CA LEU A 227 -5.89 30.59 23.10
C LEU A 227 -6.78 30.92 24.31
N PRO A 228 -6.29 30.82 25.56
CA PRO A 228 -6.89 31.55 26.67
C PRO A 228 -6.40 33.00 26.71
N GLU A 229 -7.33 33.93 26.99
CA GLU A 229 -7.07 35.36 27.28
C GLU A 229 -6.26 35.58 28.57
#